data_AF-A0A2I2G147-F1
#
_entry.id   AF-A0A2I2G147-F1
#
_cell.length_a   1.000
_cell.length_b   1.000
_cell.length_c   1.000
_cell.angle_alpha   90.00
_cell.angle_beta   90.00
_cell.angle_gamma   90.00
#
_symmetry.space_group_name_H-M   'P 1'
#
loop_
_entity.id
_entity.type
_entity.pdbx_description
1 polymer ?
#
loop_
_entity_poly.entity_id
_entity_poly.type
_entity_poly.pdbx_seq_one_letter_code
_entity_poly.pdbx_strand_id
1 'polypeptide(L)'
;MALYLEQKDIKYLGRKGALTIPSPQFRRELLKSFFLWVQPSVPILDLNVQFHAMVVDEELCGISLLLFHAVMFAASRFVDIDCIKREGYESRRAARECLYRRAKALFELDCEQDRLSHVQAILLMIYWDGPRKGERDAAHWMGSCISLAMSIGLHQDPDPNTMTPAQQRIWKRTWWSMHNHARNTCPDLLSMVSIMEADSPSMVTLDDFELQIASREVRSIFGESEVACSLEYQKTQALLFIEKTKLCQIFQLSTLTGQLSGVVYGDNGIDLETPSTLIDPDELSWWLAQRTPETTHRLPLSPYPMPLLECHKSTLQPVLKIPVKSQRSERNTF
;
A
#
# COMPACT_ATOMS: atom_id res chain seq x y z
N MET A 1 13.57 9.51 22.01
CA MET A 1 13.74 10.00 20.63
C MET A 1 14.90 11.00 20.41
N ALA A 2 15.67 11.48 21.40
CA ALA A 2 16.53 12.68 21.21
C ALA A 2 18.05 12.51 21.43
N LEU A 3 18.63 11.31 21.48
CA LEU A 3 20.03 11.14 21.90
C LEU A 3 21.10 11.17 20.79
N TYR A 4 20.75 11.27 19.50
CA TYR A 4 21.74 11.15 18.41
C TYR A 4 21.63 12.16 17.25
N LEU A 5 20.63 13.06 17.23
CA LEU A 5 20.47 14.00 16.11
C LEU A 5 21.26 15.28 16.34
N GLU A 6 22.10 15.66 15.37
CA GLU A 6 22.79 16.94 15.42
C GLU A 6 21.80 18.11 15.29
N GLN A 7 22.17 19.27 15.83
CA GLN A 7 21.33 20.47 15.78
C GLN A 7 20.96 20.89 14.33
N LYS A 8 21.84 20.59 13.36
CA LYS A 8 21.61 20.83 11.93
C LYS A 8 20.46 19.98 11.38
N ASP A 9 20.37 18.72 11.81
CA ASP A 9 19.37 17.75 11.35
C ASP A 9 18.01 18.07 11.97
N ILE A 10 17.98 18.46 13.25
CA ILE A 10 16.77 18.96 13.92
C ILE A 10 16.22 20.18 13.18
N LYS A 11 17.08 21.14 12.79
CA LYS A 11 16.67 22.31 12.00
C LYS A 11 16.15 21.92 10.62
N TYR A 12 16.77 20.94 9.96
CA TYR A 12 16.31 20.41 8.68
C TYR A 12 14.92 19.78 8.80
N LEU A 13 14.73 18.90 9.78
CA LEU A 13 13.44 18.23 10.06
C LEU A 13 12.35 19.25 10.41
N GLY A 14 12.67 20.27 11.21
CA GLY A 14 11.78 21.37 11.52
C GLY A 14 11.34 22.13 10.27
N ARG A 15 12.27 22.46 9.37
CA ARG A 15 11.96 23.13 8.08
C ARG A 15 11.11 22.27 7.15
N LYS A 16 11.28 20.95 7.17
CA LYS A 16 10.45 19.99 6.42
C LYS A 16 9.09 19.75 7.07
N GLY A 17 8.86 20.25 8.29
CA GLY A 17 7.65 20.01 9.08
C GLY A 17 7.55 18.58 9.63
N ALA A 18 8.66 17.83 9.62
CA ALA A 18 8.70 16.43 10.04
C ALA A 18 8.62 16.24 11.57
N LEU A 19 8.81 17.32 12.34
CA LEU A 19 8.59 17.34 13.79
C LEU A 19 7.19 17.86 14.16
N THR A 20 6.34 18.11 13.16
CA THR A 20 4.99 18.64 13.36
C THR A 20 3.98 17.57 13.00
N ILE A 21 3.14 17.20 13.96
CA ILE A 21 2.05 16.26 13.76
C ILE A 21 0.79 16.97 13.25
N PRO A 22 -0.13 16.28 12.55
CA PRO A 22 -1.39 16.86 12.08
C PRO A 22 -2.32 17.25 13.23
N SER A 23 -3.32 18.11 12.96
CA SER A 23 -4.30 18.49 13.98
C SER A 23 -5.04 17.27 14.55
N PRO A 24 -5.50 17.29 15.81
CA PRO A 24 -6.19 16.15 16.41
C PRO A 24 -7.42 15.69 15.60
N GLN A 25 -8.16 16.63 15.00
CA GLN A 25 -9.33 16.28 14.17
C GLN A 25 -8.91 15.58 12.88
N PHE A 26 -7.94 16.13 12.16
CA PHE A 26 -7.49 15.53 10.90
C PHE A 26 -6.81 14.19 11.12
N ARG A 27 -6.00 14.06 12.18
CA ARG A 27 -5.39 12.79 12.60
C ARG A 27 -6.42 11.71 12.90
N ARG A 28 -7.53 12.04 13.57
CA ARG A 28 -8.62 11.06 13.79
C ARG A 28 -9.18 10.53 12.48
N GLU A 29 -9.45 11.40 11.51
CA GLU A 29 -9.97 10.98 10.20
C GLU A 29 -8.95 10.16 9.40
N LEU A 30 -7.66 10.49 9.52
CA LEU A 30 -6.57 9.69 8.95
C LEU A 30 -6.52 8.30 9.60
N LEU A 31 -6.55 8.19 10.93
CA LEU A 31 -6.49 6.89 11.62
C LEU A 31 -7.70 6.01 11.30
N LYS A 32 -8.91 6.58 11.23
CA LYS A 32 -10.09 5.86 10.75
C LYS A 32 -9.88 5.32 9.33
N SER A 33 -9.40 6.18 8.44
CA SER A 33 -9.13 5.82 7.05
C SER A 33 -8.05 4.75 6.93
N PHE A 34 -7.01 4.81 7.75
CA PHE A 34 -5.96 3.79 7.81
C PHE A 34 -6.54 2.43 8.19
N PHE A 35 -7.29 2.39 9.29
CA PHE A 35 -7.88 1.15 9.80
C PHE A 35 -8.85 0.51 8.81
N LEU A 36 -9.63 1.32 8.10
CA LEU A 36 -10.62 0.82 7.15
C LEU A 36 -10.00 0.36 5.82
N TRP A 37 -9.03 1.10 5.30
CA TRP A 37 -8.60 0.94 3.89
C TRP A 37 -7.18 0.44 3.72
N VAL A 38 -6.29 0.69 4.68
CA VAL A 38 -4.87 0.33 4.58
C VAL A 38 -4.59 -0.95 5.36
N GLN A 39 -4.98 -0.98 6.64
CA GLN A 39 -4.73 -2.09 7.56
C GLN A 39 -5.17 -3.46 7.01
N PRO A 40 -6.31 -3.61 6.31
CA PRO A 40 -6.67 -4.90 5.74
C PRO A 40 -5.70 -5.44 4.70
N SER A 41 -5.08 -4.53 3.94
CA SER A 41 -4.17 -4.88 2.85
C SER A 41 -2.71 -5.00 3.32
N VAL A 42 -2.36 -4.29 4.38
CA VAL A 42 -1.01 -4.15 4.95
C VAL A 42 -1.12 -4.11 6.49
N PRO A 43 -1.44 -5.25 7.15
CA PRO A 43 -1.71 -5.36 8.59
C PRO A 43 -0.43 -5.32 9.45
N ILE A 44 0.33 -4.25 9.33
CA ILE A 44 1.68 -4.16 9.92
C ILE A 44 1.72 -3.54 11.31
N LEU A 45 0.62 -2.93 11.77
CA LEU A 45 0.56 -2.34 13.11
C LEU A 45 0.01 -3.31 14.14
N ASP A 46 0.49 -3.20 15.37
CA ASP A 46 -0.22 -3.64 16.57
C ASP A 46 -1.42 -2.73 16.82
N LEU A 47 -2.63 -3.27 16.75
CA LEU A 47 -3.85 -2.48 16.94
C LEU A 47 -4.07 -2.02 18.39
N ASN A 48 -3.48 -2.72 19.34
CA ASN A 48 -3.74 -2.58 20.77
C ASN A 48 -2.70 -1.71 21.45
N VAL A 49 -1.48 -1.73 20.93
CA VAL A 49 -0.38 -0.90 21.40
C VAL A 49 -0.17 0.28 20.46
N GLN A 50 0.28 0.04 19.23
CA GLN A 50 0.70 1.11 18.32
C GLN A 50 -0.51 1.94 17.85
N PHE A 51 -1.56 1.31 17.32
CA PHE A 51 -2.72 2.05 16.81
C PHE A 51 -3.46 2.77 17.93
N HIS A 52 -3.63 2.13 19.10
CA HIS A 52 -4.22 2.74 20.29
C HIS A 52 -3.46 3.99 20.71
N ALA A 53 -2.14 3.91 20.87
CA ALA A 53 -1.33 5.05 21.28
C ALA A 53 -1.38 6.22 20.26
N MET A 54 -1.55 5.95 18.96
CA MET A 54 -1.81 7.01 17.97
C MET A 54 -3.17 7.71 18.15
N VAL A 55 -4.18 6.99 18.69
CA VAL A 55 -5.53 7.51 18.94
C VAL A 55 -5.60 8.35 20.21
N VAL A 56 -5.03 7.87 21.31
CA VAL A 56 -5.14 8.53 22.62
C VAL A 56 -4.21 9.73 22.79
N ASP A 57 -3.26 9.93 21.87
CA ASP A 57 -2.28 11.01 21.93
C ASP A 57 -1.44 11.02 23.22
N GLU A 58 -1.25 9.85 23.84
CA GLU A 58 -0.36 9.64 24.98
C GLU A 58 1.10 9.77 24.51
N GLU A 59 1.54 11.01 24.29
CA GLU A 59 2.90 11.42 23.94
C GLU A 59 3.59 10.55 22.86
N LEU A 60 2.85 9.92 21.93
CA LEU A 60 3.40 8.95 20.97
C LEU A 60 4.41 7.97 21.60
N CYS A 61 4.29 7.71 22.91
CA CYS A 61 5.35 7.14 23.71
C CYS A 61 5.58 5.69 23.25
N GLY A 62 6.71 5.46 22.59
CA GLY A 62 7.07 4.14 22.05
C GLY A 62 6.69 3.90 20.59
N ILE A 63 6.07 4.86 19.90
CA ILE A 63 5.84 4.78 18.45
C ILE A 63 6.93 5.53 17.71
N SER A 64 7.51 4.89 16.71
CA SER A 64 8.37 5.54 15.74
C SER A 64 7.69 6.74 15.09
N LEU A 65 8.29 7.93 15.19
CA LEU A 65 7.76 9.12 14.52
C LEU A 65 7.76 8.94 13.00
N LEU A 66 8.73 8.21 12.46
CA LEU A 66 8.78 7.83 11.05
C LEU A 66 7.54 6.99 10.68
N LEU A 67 7.28 5.92 11.44
CA LEU A 67 6.11 5.05 11.21
C LEU A 67 4.81 5.83 11.34
N PHE A 68 4.70 6.69 12.36
CA PHE A 68 3.55 7.57 12.54
C PHE A 68 3.28 8.42 11.30
N HIS A 69 4.30 9.11 10.78
CA HIS A 69 4.14 9.92 9.56
C HIS A 69 3.80 9.07 8.33
N ALA A 70 4.36 7.86 8.22
CA ALA A 70 4.05 6.93 7.14
C ALA A 70 2.58 6.46 7.18
N VAL A 71 2.04 6.19 8.38
CA VAL A 71 0.62 5.88 8.61
C VAL A 71 -0.27 7.04 8.18
N MET A 72 0.03 8.26 8.62
CA MET A 72 -0.70 9.46 8.20
C MET A 72 -0.67 9.62 6.67
N PHE A 73 0.50 9.43 6.06
CA PHE A 73 0.66 9.49 4.62
C PHE A 73 -0.22 8.44 3.89
N ALA A 74 -0.12 7.17 4.26
CA ALA A 74 -0.86 6.09 3.60
C ALA A 74 -2.38 6.34 3.68
N ALA A 75 -2.86 6.73 4.85
CA ALA A 75 -4.27 7.00 5.11
C ALA A 75 -4.84 8.17 4.30
N SER A 76 -4.03 9.20 4.05
CA SER A 76 -4.49 10.43 3.40
C SER A 76 -5.03 10.25 1.97
N ARG A 77 -4.86 9.06 1.37
CA ARG A 77 -5.53 8.69 0.11
C ARG A 77 -7.05 8.62 0.26
N PHE A 78 -7.52 8.14 1.39
CA PHE A 78 -8.91 7.72 1.60
C PHE A 78 -9.72 8.72 2.42
N VAL A 79 -9.06 9.75 2.98
CA VAL A 79 -9.74 10.81 3.72
C VAL A 79 -10.61 11.66 2.80
N ASP A 80 -11.78 12.02 3.33
CA ASP A 80 -12.73 12.92 2.70
C ASP A 80 -12.09 14.29 2.36
N ILE A 81 -12.48 14.85 1.21
CA ILE A 81 -11.85 16.09 0.71
C ILE A 81 -12.13 17.29 1.60
N ASP A 82 -13.26 17.33 2.31
CA ASP A 82 -13.63 18.44 3.17
C ASP A 82 -12.80 18.44 4.46
N CYS A 83 -12.40 17.27 4.95
CA CYS A 83 -11.44 17.15 6.04
C CYS A 83 -10.06 17.71 5.62
N ILE A 84 -9.63 17.39 4.40
CA ILE A 84 -8.35 17.86 3.84
C ILE A 84 -8.34 19.38 3.67
N LYS A 85 -9.43 19.95 3.14
CA LYS A 85 -9.58 21.41 2.98
C LYS A 85 -9.63 22.13 4.33
N ARG A 86 -10.32 21.58 5.33
CA ARG A 86 -10.38 22.16 6.69
C ARG A 86 -9.03 22.20 7.39
N GLU A 87 -8.16 21.22 7.13
CA GLU A 87 -6.77 21.25 7.62
C GLU A 87 -5.93 22.34 6.93
N GLY A 88 -6.44 22.95 5.85
CA GLY A 88 -5.77 24.03 5.13
C GLY A 88 -5.02 23.58 3.88
N TYR A 89 -5.20 22.35 3.42
CA TYR A 89 -4.60 21.89 2.16
C TYR A 89 -5.48 22.24 0.96
N GLU A 90 -4.84 22.71 -0.12
CA GLU A 90 -5.51 23.07 -1.37
C GLU A 90 -6.13 21.86 -2.09
N SER A 91 -5.52 20.69 -1.95
CA SER A 91 -5.97 19.44 -2.58
C SER A 91 -5.47 18.21 -1.82
N ARG A 92 -6.11 17.06 -2.07
CA ARG A 92 -5.64 15.77 -1.55
C ARG A 92 -4.21 15.45 -1.97
N ARG A 93 -3.85 15.79 -3.21
CA ARG A 93 -2.48 15.62 -3.68
C ARG A 93 -1.49 16.44 -2.87
N ALA A 94 -1.81 17.72 -2.61
CA ALA A 94 -0.96 18.59 -1.80
C ALA A 94 -0.80 18.07 -0.36
N ALA A 95 -1.89 17.57 0.25
CA ALA A 95 -1.84 16.95 1.57
C ALA A 95 -0.98 15.69 1.59
N ARG A 96 -1.20 14.77 0.64
CA ARG A 96 -0.40 13.55 0.48
C ARG A 96 1.07 13.88 0.30
N GLU A 97 1.40 14.85 -0.55
CA GLU A 97 2.77 15.25 -0.81
C GLU A 97 3.44 15.85 0.44
N CYS A 98 2.72 16.69 1.19
CA CYS A 98 3.19 17.22 2.47
C CYS A 98 3.53 16.09 3.46
N LEU A 99 2.58 15.17 3.68
CA LEU A 99 2.76 14.06 4.61
C LEU A 99 3.87 13.09 4.17
N TYR A 100 3.96 12.79 2.87
CA TYR A 100 5.04 11.99 2.29
C TYR A 100 6.41 12.62 2.53
N ARG A 101 6.55 13.93 2.25
CA ARG A 101 7.83 14.65 2.46
C ARG A 101 8.26 14.65 3.94
N ARG A 102 7.31 14.68 4.89
CA ARG A 102 7.61 14.57 6.32
C ARG A 102 8.17 13.19 6.66
N ALA A 103 7.49 12.11 6.25
CA ALA A 103 7.98 10.74 6.45
C ALA A 103 9.34 10.50 5.78
N LYS A 104 9.49 10.94 4.52
CA LYS A 104 10.73 10.81 3.75
C LYS A 104 11.91 11.52 4.41
N ALA A 105 11.71 12.71 4.99
CA ALA A 105 12.78 13.43 5.67
C ALA A 105 13.29 12.69 6.93
N LEU A 106 12.40 12.00 7.66
CA LEU A 106 12.77 11.17 8.81
C LEU A 106 13.51 9.90 8.36
N PHE A 107 13.06 9.30 7.26
CA PHE A 107 13.69 8.13 6.66
C PHE A 107 15.12 8.43 6.17
N GLU A 108 15.30 9.54 5.42
CA GLU A 108 16.60 9.93 4.86
C GLU A 108 17.66 10.22 5.93
N LEU A 109 17.25 10.59 7.14
CA LEU A 109 18.13 10.87 8.27
C LEU A 109 18.33 9.67 9.22
N ASP A 110 17.79 8.49 8.89
CA ASP A 110 17.85 7.26 9.71
C ASP A 110 17.53 7.54 11.20
N CYS A 111 16.51 8.37 11.44
CA CYS A 111 16.20 8.87 12.79
C CYS A 111 15.63 7.79 13.72
N GLU A 112 15.19 6.66 13.17
CA GLU A 112 14.52 5.59 13.90
C GLU A 112 15.51 4.46 14.24
N GLN A 113 15.51 3.98 15.49
CA GLN A 113 16.40 2.88 15.85
C GLN A 113 15.77 1.52 15.55
N ASP A 114 14.45 1.43 15.69
CA ASP A 114 13.73 0.21 15.36
C ASP A 114 13.73 -0.03 13.85
N ARG A 115 14.51 -1.03 13.43
CA ARG A 115 14.62 -1.39 12.02
C ARG A 115 13.34 -2.01 11.47
N LEU A 116 12.48 -2.60 12.32
CA LEU A 116 11.17 -3.10 11.88
C LEU A 116 10.25 -1.93 11.50
N SER A 117 10.16 -0.89 12.35
CA SER A 117 9.45 0.35 12.05
C SER A 117 9.93 1.00 10.75
N HIS A 118 11.22 0.91 10.42
CA HIS A 118 11.75 1.35 9.13
C HIS A 118 11.18 0.58 7.94
N VAL A 119 11.18 -0.77 7.99
CA VAL A 119 10.59 -1.60 6.92
C VAL A 119 9.11 -1.26 6.76
N GLN A 120 8.38 -1.17 7.87
CA GLN A 120 6.96 -0.83 7.89
C GLN A 120 6.67 0.54 7.27
N ALA A 121 7.49 1.55 7.59
CA ALA A 121 7.37 2.88 7.03
C ALA A 121 7.62 2.89 5.52
N ILE A 122 8.67 2.20 5.04
CA ILE A 122 8.94 2.08 3.59
C ILE A 122 7.73 1.45 2.91
N LEU A 123 7.20 0.35 3.45
CA LEU A 123 6.07 -0.37 2.86
C LEU A 123 4.81 0.51 2.71
N LEU A 124 4.55 1.39 3.68
CA LEU A 124 3.47 2.37 3.59
C LEU A 124 3.78 3.53 2.64
N MET A 125 5.04 3.93 2.52
CA MET A 125 5.48 5.01 1.65
C MET A 125 5.49 4.64 0.16
N ILE A 126 5.57 3.34 -0.19
CA ILE A 126 5.53 2.85 -1.57
C ILE A 126 4.26 3.30 -2.33
N TYR A 127 3.16 3.57 -1.62
CA TYR A 127 1.90 4.06 -2.21
C TYR A 127 1.93 5.51 -2.72
N TRP A 128 3.11 6.12 -2.87
CA TRP A 128 3.26 7.45 -3.43
C TRP A 128 3.26 7.44 -4.97
N ASP A 129 2.28 8.14 -5.56
CA ASP A 129 2.03 8.24 -7.00
C ASP A 129 2.44 9.62 -7.57
N GLY A 130 3.62 10.10 -7.18
CA GLY A 130 4.10 11.45 -7.51
C GLY A 130 4.27 11.78 -9.01
N PRO A 131 4.37 13.08 -9.37
CA PRO A 131 4.33 13.60 -10.75
C PRO A 131 5.43 13.10 -11.71
N ARG A 132 6.54 12.57 -11.20
CA ARG A 132 7.69 12.17 -12.01
C ARG A 132 8.11 10.78 -11.57
N LYS A 133 8.08 9.81 -12.51
CA LYS A 133 8.67 8.46 -12.39
C LYS A 133 8.02 7.47 -11.41
N GLY A 134 6.68 7.37 -11.41
CA GLY A 134 5.92 6.46 -10.52
C GLY A 134 6.44 5.01 -10.44
N GLU A 135 6.86 4.39 -11.54
CA GLU A 135 7.33 2.99 -11.54
C GLU A 135 8.77 2.81 -11.06
N ARG A 136 9.69 3.72 -11.44
CA ARG A 136 11.11 3.63 -11.02
C ARG A 136 11.29 3.91 -9.53
N ASP A 137 10.48 4.83 -8.99
CA ASP A 137 10.52 5.13 -7.57
C ASP A 137 9.91 3.99 -6.75
N ALA A 138 8.79 3.39 -7.19
CA ALA A 138 8.18 2.25 -6.50
C ALA A 138 9.09 1.01 -6.47
N ALA A 139 9.72 0.66 -7.60
CA ALA A 139 10.69 -0.44 -7.66
C ALA A 139 11.92 -0.18 -6.77
N HIS A 140 12.41 1.06 -6.73
CA HIS A 140 13.49 1.46 -5.83
C HIS A 140 13.09 1.29 -4.35
N TRP A 141 11.94 1.84 -3.95
CA TRP A 141 11.43 1.69 -2.58
C TRP A 141 11.21 0.23 -2.19
N MET A 142 10.69 -0.59 -3.10
CA MET A 142 10.51 -2.02 -2.86
C MET A 142 11.87 -2.73 -2.73
N GLY A 143 12.84 -2.45 -3.60
CA GLY A 143 14.19 -3.01 -3.49
C GLY A 143 14.87 -2.65 -2.17
N SER A 144 14.72 -1.39 -1.72
CA SER A 144 15.19 -0.95 -0.39
C SER A 144 14.45 -1.65 0.75
N CYS A 145 13.13 -1.83 0.63
CA CYS A 145 12.32 -2.55 1.62
C CYS A 145 12.79 -4.00 1.77
N ILE A 146 12.98 -4.72 0.65
CA ILE A 146 13.47 -6.10 0.63
C ILE A 146 14.88 -6.17 1.22
N SER A 147 15.80 -5.31 0.77
CA SER A 147 17.17 -5.31 1.27
C SER A 147 17.22 -5.12 2.80
N LEU A 148 16.41 -4.20 3.33
CA LEU A 148 16.34 -3.96 4.77
C LEU A 148 15.70 -5.14 5.50
N ALA A 149 14.59 -5.67 4.99
CA ALA A 149 13.92 -6.85 5.52
C ALA A 149 14.86 -8.06 5.61
N MET A 150 15.65 -8.31 4.56
CA MET A 150 16.66 -9.38 4.57
C MET A 150 17.75 -9.12 5.62
N SER A 151 18.25 -7.89 5.73
CA SER A 151 19.33 -7.54 6.66
C SER A 151 18.95 -7.72 8.14
N ILE A 152 17.67 -7.59 8.49
CA ILE A 152 17.17 -7.78 9.87
C ILE A 152 16.68 -9.20 10.13
N GLY A 153 16.71 -10.08 9.13
CA GLY A 153 16.20 -11.46 9.25
C GLY A 153 14.68 -11.60 9.12
N LEU A 154 13.98 -10.62 8.51
CA LEU A 154 12.50 -10.62 8.42
C LEU A 154 11.94 -11.79 7.59
N HIS A 155 12.77 -12.38 6.74
CA HIS A 155 12.46 -13.59 5.98
C HIS A 155 12.36 -14.81 6.88
N GLN A 156 13.10 -14.86 7.98
CA GLN A 156 13.16 -16.04 8.84
C GLN A 156 11.98 -16.08 9.81
N ASP A 157 11.62 -17.29 10.25
CA ASP A 157 10.68 -17.44 11.36
C ASP A 157 11.23 -16.72 12.60
N PRO A 158 10.38 -15.97 13.32
CA PRO A 158 10.83 -15.17 14.44
C PRO A 158 11.22 -16.08 15.61
N ASP A 159 12.36 -15.79 16.25
CA ASP A 159 12.91 -16.63 17.33
C ASP A 159 12.12 -16.41 18.64
N PRO A 160 11.48 -17.47 19.18
CA PRO A 160 10.66 -17.36 20.38
C PRO A 160 11.47 -17.06 21.65
N ASN A 161 12.79 -17.25 21.64
CA ASN A 161 13.66 -16.96 22.78
C ASN A 161 14.04 -15.48 22.88
N THR A 162 14.03 -14.76 21.76
CA THR A 162 14.46 -13.36 21.68
C THR A 162 13.30 -12.39 21.44
N MET A 163 12.18 -12.86 20.88
CA MET A 163 11.02 -12.02 20.57
C MET A 163 9.79 -12.38 21.38
N THR A 164 9.08 -11.36 21.87
CA THR A 164 7.76 -11.54 22.50
C THR A 164 6.74 -12.04 21.46
N PRO A 165 5.65 -12.73 21.89
CA PRO A 165 4.62 -13.19 20.96
C PRO A 165 4.04 -12.07 20.08
N ALA A 166 3.82 -10.87 20.63
CA ALA A 166 3.32 -9.73 19.85
C ALA A 166 4.30 -9.31 18.74
N GLN A 167 5.60 -9.26 19.05
CA GLN A 167 6.64 -8.98 18.06
C GLN A 167 6.69 -10.05 16.97
N GLN A 168 6.61 -11.34 17.32
CA GLN A 168 6.62 -12.45 16.35
C GLN A 168 5.46 -12.33 15.35
N ARG A 169 4.26 -11.98 15.83
CA ARG A 169 3.07 -11.79 14.97
C ARG A 169 3.26 -10.64 14.00
N ILE A 170 3.70 -9.48 14.49
CA ILE A 170 3.96 -8.30 13.64
C ILE A 170 5.07 -8.59 12.63
N TRP A 171 6.10 -9.34 13.03
CA TRP A 171 7.21 -9.78 12.18
C TRP A 171 6.67 -10.54 10.95
N LYS A 172 5.87 -11.59 11.19
CA LYS A 172 5.23 -12.37 10.13
C LYS A 172 4.28 -11.53 9.28
N ARG A 173 3.38 -10.75 9.90
CA ARG A 173 2.44 -9.89 9.15
C ARG A 173 3.18 -8.87 8.26
N THR A 174 4.31 -8.34 8.71
CA THR A 174 5.12 -7.38 7.95
C THR A 174 5.80 -8.05 6.76
N TRP A 175 6.41 -9.22 6.94
CA TRP A 175 6.96 -10.01 5.84
C TRP A 175 5.92 -10.30 4.76
N TRP A 176 4.78 -10.88 5.14
CA TRP A 176 3.74 -11.27 4.20
C TRP A 176 3.09 -10.06 3.52
N SER A 177 3.01 -8.91 4.20
CA SER A 177 2.54 -7.66 3.58
C SER A 177 3.48 -7.18 2.48
N MET A 178 4.80 -7.24 2.74
CA MET A 178 5.82 -6.90 1.76
C MET A 178 5.80 -7.86 0.57
N HIS A 179 5.78 -9.18 0.83
CA HIS A 179 5.67 -10.21 -0.19
C HIS A 179 4.45 -9.98 -1.10
N ASN A 180 3.27 -9.80 -0.50
CA ASN A 180 2.04 -9.57 -1.25
C ASN A 180 2.13 -8.30 -2.09
N HIS A 181 2.72 -7.22 -1.57
CA HIS A 181 2.89 -6.00 -2.34
C HIS A 181 3.81 -6.24 -3.55
N ALA A 182 4.97 -6.88 -3.34
CA ALA A 182 5.93 -7.16 -4.41
C ALA A 182 5.30 -7.98 -5.55
N ARG A 183 4.56 -9.05 -5.21
CA ARG A 183 3.88 -9.91 -6.19
C ARG A 183 2.79 -9.17 -6.99
N ASN A 184 2.11 -8.22 -6.36
CA ASN A 184 1.04 -7.45 -6.98
C ASN A 184 1.53 -6.31 -7.88
N THR A 185 2.68 -5.69 -7.58
CA THR A 185 3.08 -4.42 -8.24
C THR A 185 4.38 -4.47 -9.03
N CYS A 186 5.26 -5.46 -8.80
CA CYS A 186 6.61 -5.47 -9.36
C CYS A 186 6.84 -6.69 -10.28
N PRO A 187 6.82 -6.53 -11.62
CA PRO A 187 7.09 -7.63 -12.56
C PRO A 187 8.55 -8.07 -12.55
N ASP A 188 9.51 -7.13 -12.53
CA ASP A 188 10.95 -7.41 -12.74
C ASP A 188 11.77 -7.57 -11.45
N LEU A 189 11.19 -7.25 -10.28
CA LEU A 189 11.88 -7.42 -8.99
C LEU A 189 11.87 -8.88 -8.51
N LEU A 190 11.22 -9.77 -9.27
CA LEU A 190 10.95 -11.13 -8.86
C LEU A 190 12.17 -12.05 -8.90
N SER A 191 13.21 -11.71 -9.67
CA SER A 191 14.51 -12.39 -9.56
C SER A 191 15.15 -12.21 -8.17
N MET A 192 14.84 -11.11 -7.46
CA MET A 192 15.21 -10.92 -6.06
C MET A 192 14.25 -11.61 -5.09
N VAL A 193 12.97 -11.77 -5.45
CA VAL A 193 11.96 -12.49 -4.64
C VAL A 193 12.11 -14.01 -4.74
N SER A 194 12.65 -14.55 -5.83
CA SER A 194 12.97 -15.99 -5.93
C SER A 194 14.00 -16.42 -4.88
N ILE A 195 14.84 -15.50 -4.39
CA ILE A 195 15.71 -15.71 -3.22
C ILE A 195 14.89 -15.72 -1.92
N MET A 196 13.79 -14.98 -1.86
CA MET A 196 12.90 -14.88 -0.68
C MET A 196 12.05 -16.14 -0.46
N GLU A 197 11.77 -16.94 -1.50
CA GLU A 197 10.92 -18.14 -1.36
C GLU A 197 11.60 -19.31 -0.64
N ALA A 198 12.94 -19.40 -0.67
CA ALA A 198 13.67 -20.51 -0.04
C ALA A 198 13.64 -20.46 1.49
N ASP A 199 13.62 -19.25 2.08
CA ASP A 199 13.74 -19.01 3.52
C ASP A 199 12.57 -18.18 4.07
N SER A 200 11.38 -18.24 3.46
CA SER A 200 10.20 -17.51 3.96
C SER A 200 9.71 -18.07 5.31
N PRO A 201 9.11 -17.23 6.19
CA PRO A 201 8.63 -17.68 7.47
C PRO A 201 7.38 -18.53 7.28
N SER A 202 6.98 -19.23 8.34
CA SER A 202 5.72 -19.96 8.35
C SER A 202 4.52 -19.08 7.95
N MET A 203 3.56 -19.73 7.28
CA MET A 203 2.39 -19.04 6.75
C MET A 203 1.60 -18.33 7.85
N VAL A 204 1.17 -17.11 7.57
CA VAL A 204 0.36 -16.30 8.49
C VAL A 204 -0.99 -16.99 8.77
N THR A 205 -1.38 -16.99 10.04
CA THR A 205 -2.61 -17.61 10.55
C THR A 205 -3.48 -16.59 11.28
N LEU A 206 -4.69 -16.97 11.70
CA LEU A 206 -5.56 -16.07 12.46
C LEU A 206 -4.97 -15.64 13.81
N ASP A 207 -4.17 -16.51 14.44
CA ASP A 207 -3.52 -16.21 15.72
C ASP A 207 -2.49 -15.07 15.60
N ASP A 208 -2.04 -14.80 14.37
CA ASP A 208 -1.14 -13.69 14.09
C ASP A 208 -1.85 -12.34 14.05
N PHE A 209 -3.19 -12.23 14.12
CA PHE A 209 -3.91 -10.95 13.98
C PHE A 209 -4.42 -10.31 15.27
N GLU A 210 -4.20 -10.96 16.43
CA GLU A 210 -4.57 -10.41 17.75
C GLU A 210 -6.00 -9.88 17.82
N LEU A 211 -6.94 -10.66 17.29
CA LEU A 211 -8.35 -10.30 17.21
C LEU A 211 -8.90 -10.03 18.61
N GLN A 212 -9.20 -8.76 18.91
CA GLN A 212 -9.78 -8.37 20.18
C GLN A 212 -10.73 -7.20 20.03
N ILE A 213 -11.61 -7.05 21.02
CA ILE A 213 -12.57 -5.95 21.00
C ILE A 213 -11.79 -4.66 21.26
N ALA A 214 -11.79 -3.74 20.29
CA ALA A 214 -11.02 -2.49 20.36
C ALA A 214 -11.31 -1.71 21.65
N SER A 215 -10.35 -0.93 22.15
CA SER A 215 -10.57 -0.11 23.35
C SER A 215 -11.70 0.90 23.17
N ARG A 216 -12.20 1.49 24.27
CA ARG A 216 -13.25 2.51 24.20
C ARG A 216 -12.80 3.74 23.40
N GLU A 217 -11.53 4.12 23.56
CA GLU A 217 -10.92 5.27 22.87
C GLU A 217 -10.83 5.01 21.38
N VAL A 218 -10.39 3.81 20.97
CA VAL A 218 -10.37 3.41 19.56
C VAL A 218 -11.78 3.31 18.98
N ARG A 219 -12.77 2.80 19.71
CA ARG A 219 -14.17 2.81 19.24
C ARG A 219 -14.72 4.22 19.07
N SER A 220 -14.33 5.15 19.95
CA SER A 220 -14.84 6.52 19.92
C SER A 220 -14.52 7.26 18.62
N ILE A 221 -13.42 6.92 17.94
CA ILE A 221 -13.10 7.55 16.65
C ILE A 221 -14.08 7.09 15.55
N PHE A 222 -14.61 5.88 15.59
CA PHE A 222 -15.53 5.39 14.56
C PHE A 222 -17.00 5.81 14.75
N GLY A 223 -17.31 6.54 15.83
CA GLY A 223 -18.66 7.05 16.10
C GLY A 223 -19.68 5.92 16.28
N GLU A 224 -20.86 6.07 15.67
CA GLU A 224 -21.96 5.08 15.71
C GLU A 224 -21.76 3.87 14.79
N SER A 225 -20.73 3.89 13.92
CA SER A 225 -20.43 2.78 13.01
C SER A 225 -19.66 1.69 13.76
N GLU A 226 -20.37 0.87 14.55
CA GLU A 226 -19.78 -0.23 15.33
C GLU A 226 -19.13 -1.33 14.48
N VAL A 227 -19.49 -1.42 13.19
CA VAL A 227 -19.06 -2.52 12.30
C VAL A 227 -17.54 -2.58 12.15
N ALA A 228 -16.87 -1.43 12.02
CA ALA A 228 -15.42 -1.37 11.80
C ALA A 228 -14.62 -1.93 12.99
N CYS A 229 -15.11 -1.74 14.22
CA CYS A 229 -14.43 -2.24 15.41
C CYS A 229 -14.92 -3.63 15.87
N SER A 230 -15.82 -4.25 15.12
CA SER A 230 -16.36 -5.57 15.48
C SER A 230 -15.29 -6.66 15.32
N LEU A 231 -15.39 -7.69 16.16
CA LEU A 231 -14.51 -8.87 16.07
C LEU A 231 -14.72 -9.59 14.73
N GLU A 232 -15.95 -9.60 14.23
CA GLU A 232 -16.31 -10.19 12.94
C GLU A 232 -15.63 -9.48 11.77
N TYR A 233 -15.63 -8.14 11.76
CA TYR A 233 -14.91 -7.35 10.77
C TYR A 233 -13.42 -7.66 10.80
N GLN A 234 -12.80 -7.60 11.99
CA GLN A 234 -11.37 -7.89 12.13
C GLN A 234 -11.01 -9.31 11.66
N LYS A 235 -11.82 -10.31 12.03
CA LYS A 235 -11.65 -11.70 11.58
C LYS A 235 -11.77 -11.81 10.05
N THR A 236 -12.75 -11.12 9.45
CA THR A 236 -12.94 -11.12 8.01
C THR A 236 -11.75 -10.50 7.29
N GLN A 237 -11.23 -9.37 7.76
CA GLN A 237 -10.04 -8.74 7.17
C GLN A 237 -8.79 -9.64 7.29
N ALA A 238 -8.60 -10.30 8.44
CA ALA A 238 -7.52 -11.25 8.64
C ALA A 238 -7.60 -12.44 7.66
N LEU A 239 -8.79 -13.05 7.50
CA LEU A 239 -9.02 -14.14 6.54
C LEU A 239 -8.75 -13.68 5.10
N LEU A 240 -9.23 -12.51 4.71
CA LEU A 240 -8.97 -11.95 3.37
C LEU A 240 -7.46 -11.76 3.13
N PHE A 241 -6.72 -11.28 4.13
CA PHE A 241 -5.27 -11.15 4.02
C PHE A 241 -4.60 -12.52 3.88
N ILE A 242 -4.96 -13.51 4.70
CA ILE A 242 -4.40 -14.87 4.63
C ILE A 242 -4.65 -15.48 3.25
N GLU A 243 -5.88 -15.42 2.75
CA GLU A 243 -6.23 -15.98 1.44
C GLU A 243 -5.56 -15.22 0.29
N LYS A 244 -5.47 -13.89 0.37
CA LYS A 244 -4.67 -13.10 -0.57
C LYS A 244 -3.20 -13.52 -0.56
N THR A 245 -2.66 -13.86 0.61
CA THR A 245 -1.27 -14.28 0.76
C THR A 245 -1.03 -15.62 0.10
N LYS A 246 -1.90 -16.62 0.33
CA LYS A 246 -1.87 -17.91 -0.36
C LYS A 246 -1.91 -17.74 -1.86
N LEU A 247 -2.81 -16.88 -2.35
CA LEU A 247 -2.92 -16.58 -3.77
C LEU A 247 -1.64 -15.93 -4.32
N CYS A 248 -1.00 -15.02 -3.57
CA CYS A 248 0.25 -14.39 -4.01
C CYS A 248 1.43 -15.37 -4.05
N GLN A 249 1.39 -16.49 -3.32
CA GLN A 249 2.43 -17.53 -3.41
C GLN A 249 2.32 -18.28 -4.75
N ILE A 250 1.10 -18.70 -5.11
CA ILE A 250 0.87 -19.48 -6.34
C ILE A 250 0.77 -18.62 -7.61
N PHE A 251 0.53 -17.31 -7.47
CA PHE A 251 0.25 -16.43 -8.61
C PHE A 251 0.90 -15.05 -8.53
N GLN A 252 1.41 -14.59 -9.67
CA GLN A 252 1.94 -13.25 -9.84
C GLN A 252 0.96 -12.36 -10.62
N LEU A 253 0.20 -11.53 -9.90
CA LEU A 253 -0.79 -10.64 -10.51
C LEU A 253 -0.14 -9.58 -11.43
N SER A 254 1.08 -9.12 -11.12
CA SER A 254 1.79 -8.14 -11.95
C SER A 254 2.10 -8.62 -13.37
N THR A 255 2.33 -9.93 -13.56
CA THR A 255 2.54 -10.52 -14.88
C THR A 255 1.25 -10.49 -15.72
N LEU A 256 0.11 -10.79 -15.08
CA LEU A 256 -1.19 -10.76 -15.73
C LEU A 256 -1.64 -9.33 -16.08
N THR A 257 -1.43 -8.35 -15.19
CA THR A 257 -1.74 -6.94 -15.50
C THR A 257 -0.85 -6.39 -16.61
N GLY A 258 0.43 -6.75 -16.63
CA GLY A 258 1.35 -6.45 -17.73
C GLY A 258 0.84 -6.97 -19.07
N GLN A 259 0.51 -8.27 -19.15
CA GLN A 259 -0.03 -8.90 -20.35
C GLN A 259 -1.37 -8.29 -20.79
N LEU A 260 -2.31 -8.06 -19.87
CA LEU A 260 -3.59 -7.43 -20.17
C LEU A 260 -3.44 -5.98 -20.64
N SER A 261 -2.51 -5.21 -20.06
CA SER A 261 -2.22 -3.86 -20.53
C SER A 261 -1.66 -3.86 -21.95
N GLY A 262 -0.82 -4.85 -22.28
CA GLY A 262 -0.32 -5.08 -23.64
C GLY A 262 -1.46 -5.35 -24.63
N VAL A 263 -2.44 -6.16 -24.23
CA VAL A 263 -3.65 -6.45 -25.03
C VAL A 263 -4.55 -5.23 -25.21
N VAL A 264 -4.70 -4.38 -24.19
CA VAL A 264 -5.61 -3.23 -24.22
C VAL A 264 -4.99 -2.01 -24.93
N TYR A 265 -3.66 -1.86 -24.89
CA TYR A 265 -2.97 -0.65 -25.33
C TYR A 265 -1.91 -0.85 -26.43
N GLY A 266 -1.62 -2.08 -26.89
CA GLY A 266 -0.58 -2.39 -27.86
C GLY A 266 -1.00 -3.36 -28.98
N ASP A 267 -0.76 -2.93 -30.22
CA ASP A 267 -0.92 -3.63 -31.49
C ASP A 267 0.13 -4.75 -31.63
N ASN A 268 -0.22 -5.98 -31.28
CA ASN A 268 0.41 -7.21 -31.77
C ASN A 268 -0.50 -8.41 -31.50
N GLY A 269 -0.78 -9.17 -32.55
CA GLY A 269 -1.47 -10.46 -32.47
C GLY A 269 -0.73 -11.42 -31.55
N ILE A 270 -1.50 -12.21 -30.81
CA ILE A 270 -1.02 -13.05 -29.74
C ILE A 270 -0.25 -14.25 -30.33
N ASP A 271 1.00 -14.45 -29.92
CA ASP A 271 1.52 -15.82 -29.75
C ASP A 271 1.16 -16.24 -28.32
N LEU A 272 0.01 -16.88 -28.19
CA LEU A 272 -0.49 -17.48 -26.95
C LEU A 272 0.26 -18.81 -26.82
N GLU A 273 1.57 -18.74 -26.60
CA GLU A 273 2.27 -19.88 -26.02
C GLU A 273 1.84 -19.99 -24.55
N THR A 274 0.64 -20.56 -24.41
CA THR A 274 0.10 -21.29 -23.25
C THR A 274 -0.04 -20.56 -21.91
N PRO A 275 -1.29 -20.36 -21.41
CA PRO A 275 -1.59 -19.92 -20.04
C PRO A 275 -1.11 -20.90 -18.94
N SER A 276 -0.60 -22.07 -19.30
CA SER A 276 -0.14 -23.13 -18.39
C SER A 276 1.17 -22.81 -17.65
N THR A 277 1.80 -21.64 -17.88
CA THR A 277 3.02 -21.20 -17.18
C THR A 277 2.79 -20.13 -16.12
N LEU A 278 1.58 -19.55 -16.03
CA LEU A 278 1.29 -18.42 -15.13
C LEU A 278 0.81 -18.84 -13.74
N ILE A 279 0.13 -19.98 -13.66
CA ILE A 279 -0.37 -20.61 -12.44
C ILE A 279 -0.43 -22.11 -12.73
N ASP A 280 0.07 -22.96 -11.84
CA ASP A 280 -0.18 -24.39 -11.91
C ASP A 280 -1.70 -24.64 -11.72
N PRO A 281 -2.41 -25.19 -12.72
CA PRO A 281 -3.84 -25.48 -12.61
C PRO A 281 -4.19 -26.38 -11.42
N ASP A 282 -3.28 -27.27 -11.04
CA ASP A 282 -3.46 -28.20 -9.92
C ASP A 282 -3.34 -27.45 -8.58
N GLU A 283 -2.38 -26.52 -8.44
CA GLU A 283 -2.27 -25.66 -7.25
C GLU A 283 -3.46 -24.70 -7.12
N LEU A 284 -3.93 -24.12 -8.23
CA LEU A 284 -5.10 -23.24 -8.21
C LEU A 284 -6.37 -24.00 -7.83
N SER A 285 -6.57 -25.19 -8.38
CA SER A 285 -7.73 -26.03 -8.07
C SER A 285 -7.69 -26.54 -6.62
N TRP A 286 -6.49 -26.89 -6.12
CA TRP A 286 -6.26 -27.22 -4.72
C TRP A 286 -6.58 -26.04 -3.80
N TRP A 287 -6.09 -24.84 -4.12
CA TRP A 287 -6.39 -23.64 -3.33
C TRP A 287 -7.89 -23.33 -3.32
N LEU A 288 -8.56 -23.40 -4.48
CA LEU A 288 -10.01 -23.23 -4.59
C LEU A 288 -10.78 -24.25 -3.75
N ALA A 289 -10.31 -25.50 -3.66
CA ALA A 289 -10.92 -26.56 -2.87
C ALA A 289 -10.79 -26.35 -1.35
N GLN A 290 -9.81 -25.57 -0.89
CA GLN A 290 -9.55 -25.31 0.52
C GLN A 290 -10.24 -24.07 1.09
N ARG A 291 -10.92 -23.28 0.24
CA ARG A 291 -11.61 -22.07 0.68
C ARG A 291 -12.75 -22.40 1.64
N THR A 292 -12.82 -21.69 2.76
CA THR A 292 -13.97 -21.81 3.65
C THR A 292 -15.21 -21.18 3.00
N PRO A 293 -16.43 -21.63 3.37
CA PRO A 293 -17.65 -21.03 2.84
C PRO A 293 -17.73 -19.51 3.05
N GLU A 294 -17.17 -18.97 4.15
CA GLU A 294 -17.21 -17.53 4.44
C GLU A 294 -16.33 -16.71 3.49
N THR A 295 -15.30 -17.31 2.90
CA THR A 295 -14.43 -16.66 1.91
C THR A 295 -14.92 -16.85 0.48
N THR A 296 -16.03 -17.58 0.28
CA THR A 296 -16.55 -17.96 -1.02
C THR A 296 -17.69 -17.03 -1.45
N HIS A 297 -17.39 -16.04 -2.29
CA HIS A 297 -18.42 -15.25 -2.95
C HIS A 297 -18.89 -15.95 -4.24
N ARG A 298 -20.19 -16.19 -4.37
CA ARG A 298 -20.81 -16.57 -5.65
C ARG A 298 -21.01 -15.31 -6.48
N LEU A 299 -20.43 -15.29 -7.69
CA LEU A 299 -20.77 -14.31 -8.71
C LEU A 299 -22.27 -14.39 -9.07
N PRO A 300 -22.90 -13.28 -9.49
CA PRO A 300 -22.30 -11.97 -9.77
C PRO A 300 -22.42 -10.99 -8.60
N LEU A 301 -21.37 -10.18 -8.38
CA LEU A 301 -21.49 -8.94 -7.61
C LEU A 301 -22.56 -8.10 -8.33
N SER A 302 -23.68 -7.82 -7.65
CA SER A 302 -24.68 -6.88 -8.16
C SER A 302 -23.97 -5.60 -8.59
N PRO A 303 -24.18 -5.10 -9.83
CA PRO A 303 -23.58 -3.87 -10.29
C PRO A 303 -24.24 -2.69 -9.57
N TYR A 304 -23.85 -2.45 -8.33
CA TYR A 304 -24.01 -1.11 -7.77
C TYR A 304 -23.08 -0.20 -8.56
N PRO A 305 -23.59 0.89 -9.15
CA PRO A 305 -22.76 1.82 -9.89
C PRO A 305 -21.81 2.51 -8.92
N MET A 306 -20.57 2.04 -8.88
CA MET A 306 -19.44 2.92 -8.58
C MET A 306 -19.55 4.09 -9.56
N PRO A 307 -19.57 5.36 -9.11
CA PRO A 307 -19.41 6.46 -10.02
C PRO A 307 -18.05 6.29 -10.67
N LEU A 308 -18.05 5.85 -11.92
CA LEU A 308 -16.92 5.98 -12.80
C LEU A 308 -16.55 7.46 -12.73
N LEU A 309 -15.40 7.78 -12.15
CA LEU A 309 -14.79 9.06 -12.41
C LEU A 309 -14.64 9.12 -13.94
N GLU A 310 -15.52 9.87 -14.59
CA GLU A 310 -15.36 10.26 -15.96
C GLU A 310 -14.02 10.99 -16.07
N CYS A 311 -13.00 10.25 -16.51
CA CYS A 311 -11.79 10.85 -17.00
C CYS A 311 -12.21 11.69 -18.20
N HIS A 312 -12.33 13.00 -18.01
CA HIS A 312 -12.62 13.95 -19.08
C HIS A 312 -11.63 13.71 -20.22
N LYS A 313 -12.10 13.03 -21.27
CA LYS A 313 -11.50 13.02 -22.60
C LYS A 313 -11.71 14.40 -23.21
N SER A 314 -10.94 15.39 -22.79
CA SER A 314 -10.84 16.66 -23.51
C SER A 314 -9.76 16.54 -24.59
N THR A 315 -10.26 16.42 -25.82
CA THR A 315 -9.70 17.03 -27.03
C THR A 315 -8.46 16.39 -27.67
N LEU A 316 -8.67 15.28 -28.39
CA LEU A 316 -7.94 15.02 -29.63
C LEU A 316 -8.96 14.55 -30.69
N GLN A 317 -9.53 15.50 -31.43
CA GLN A 317 -10.18 15.21 -32.71
C GLN A 317 -9.10 15.15 -33.80
N PRO A 318 -9.02 14.08 -34.61
CA PRO A 318 -8.27 14.13 -35.85
C PRO A 318 -9.16 14.76 -36.93
N VAL A 319 -9.00 16.06 -37.19
CA VAL A 319 -9.55 16.71 -38.38
C VAL A 319 -8.40 16.93 -39.37
N LEU A 320 -8.12 15.92 -40.17
CA LEU A 320 -7.38 16.04 -41.43
C LEU A 320 -8.33 15.62 -42.55
N LYS A 321 -9.23 16.55 -42.93
CA LYS A 321 -9.87 16.53 -44.24
C LYS A 321 -9.09 17.47 -45.14
N ILE A 322 -8.27 16.88 -46.00
CA ILE A 322 -7.58 17.55 -47.09
C ILE A 322 -8.64 18.05 -48.09
N PRO A 323 -8.75 19.37 -48.38
CA PRO A 323 -9.48 19.83 -49.55
C PRO A 323 -8.53 19.88 -50.75
N VAL A 324 -8.76 18.99 -51.72
CA VAL A 324 -8.19 19.11 -53.06
C VAL A 324 -8.91 20.25 -53.78
N LYS A 325 -8.27 21.42 -53.86
CA LYS A 325 -8.45 22.42 -54.93
C LYS A 325 -7.16 23.22 -55.12
N SER A 326 -6.35 22.86 -56.12
CA SER A 326 -5.50 23.84 -56.80
C SER A 326 -6.07 24.05 -58.20
N GLN A 327 -6.55 25.27 -58.47
CA GLN A 327 -6.81 25.72 -59.83
C GLN A 327 -5.71 26.70 -60.24
N ARG A 328 -5.26 26.47 -61.47
CA ARG A 328 -4.66 27.40 -62.44
C ARG A 328 -3.19 27.80 -62.29
N SER A 329 -2.42 27.38 -63.28
CA SER A 329 -1.78 28.30 -64.21
C SER A 329 -1.20 27.53 -65.41
N GLU A 330 -1.99 27.38 -66.47
CA GLU A 330 -1.46 27.19 -67.82
C GLU A 330 -0.84 28.50 -68.32
N ARG A 331 0.42 28.41 -68.75
CA ARG A 331 1.09 29.23 -69.78
C ARG A 331 1.83 28.19 -70.62
N ASN A 332 1.87 28.15 -71.95
CA ASN A 332 1.45 28.97 -73.08
C ASN A 332 1.44 28.00 -74.27
N THR A 333 0.65 28.23 -75.34
CA THR A 333 1.15 28.41 -76.73
C THR A 333 0.02 28.39 -77.78
N PHE A 334 0.10 29.40 -78.66
CA PHE A 334 -0.57 29.66 -79.94
C PHE A 334 -2.03 30.11 -79.95
#